data_AF-A0AB34FA06-F1
#
_entry.id   AF-A0AB34FA06-F1
#
_cell.length_a   1.000
_cell.length_b   1.000
_cell.length_c   1.000
_cell.angle_alpha   90.00
_cell.angle_beta   90.00
_cell.angle_gamma   90.00
#
_symmetry.space_group_name_H-M   'P 1'
#
loop_
_entity.id
_entity.type
_entity.pdbx_description
1 polymer ?
#
loop_
_entity_poly.entity_id
_entity_poly.type
_entity_poly.pdbx_seq_one_letter_code
_entity_poly.pdbx_strand_id
1 'polypeptide(L)'
;MAASSTAEVGVGVGTAVKETKESQLNFDSIPDVEGDEKSENGASLRRSTMGLALLFLSPTVTLRELDRILDRLAALSPFSSDDLRNDSEEQCNLTSSAELLSGIFRRLRSNEAKWLRKYDGEYCQIHVDLSNRESGIKIFSKGGRDSTRDRMGLHRALRESLKLGTADCAIKKQCILEGELLVWNDDTRTIAPFHRIRKHVRRSGRLLGAAQNSPVTANEHLMVMFYDLLLLDDTFCARESLDKRRHRLQSLVCRIPGHADIGSREVVTFSLMNAAEELTAVFARAITQRWEGLVLKGCDDPYFTFDNSKLFIKLKKDYIPGLGDSADFIIVGGHHNTDDEHDIGMGKLWWTAFYIGCVDNKDEVCRFDTKPRIRIIDIVDKYGISKDHVVLLNRQGYFTRMPFAMSTPKFDVVLESAQRLRPVELFTHPYIVELVGAGFDKPANTAYYTLRFPRVLKIHDDRSFGDTISFKELQEMAQNCLAMPDKAQREEKQWRERLCGRQQIDEE
;
A
#
# COMPACT_ATOMS: atom_id res chain seq x y z
N MET A 1 -54.73 -15.88 -3.72
CA MET A 1 -55.08 -15.22 -5.00
C MET A 1 -55.36 -13.76 -4.65
N ALA A 2 -54.41 -12.83 -4.79
CA ALA A 2 -53.96 -12.16 -6.04
C ALA A 2 -55.15 -11.44 -6.72
N ALA A 3 -55.11 -10.16 -7.11
CA ALA A 3 -54.01 -9.23 -7.32
C ALA A 3 -54.52 -7.77 -7.23
N SER A 4 -53.61 -6.85 -6.94
CA SER A 4 -53.81 -5.40 -6.95
C SER A 4 -53.30 -4.79 -8.27
N SER A 5 -53.89 -3.65 -8.61
CA SER A 5 -53.90 -2.92 -9.87
C SER A 5 -52.57 -2.34 -10.36
N THR A 6 -52.44 -2.36 -11.69
CA THR A 6 -51.52 -1.65 -12.57
C THR A 6 -51.85 -0.15 -12.73
N ALA A 7 -50.84 0.69 -12.92
CA ALA A 7 -50.79 1.74 -13.96
C ALA A 7 -49.41 2.43 -14.02
N GLU A 8 -48.90 2.57 -15.25
CA GLU A 8 -47.65 3.20 -15.70
C GLU A 8 -47.75 4.73 -15.83
N VAL A 9 -46.63 5.45 -15.64
CA VAL A 9 -46.22 6.71 -16.34
C VAL A 9 -44.69 6.78 -16.19
N GLY A 10 -43.84 6.71 -17.22
CA GLY A 10 -43.59 7.73 -18.25
C GLY A 10 -42.40 8.63 -17.84
N VAL A 11 -41.18 8.39 -18.36
CA VAL A 11 -40.02 9.28 -18.15
C VAL A 11 -39.54 9.80 -19.50
N GLY A 12 -39.60 11.12 -19.64
CA GLY A 12 -39.28 11.89 -20.84
C GLY A 12 -37.80 12.15 -21.06
N VAL A 13 -37.50 12.32 -22.34
CA VAL A 13 -36.24 12.77 -22.92
C VAL A 13 -36.07 14.27 -22.67
N GLY A 14 -34.87 14.70 -22.25
CA GLY A 14 -34.51 16.10 -22.06
C GLY A 14 -33.04 16.35 -22.34
N THR A 15 -32.74 16.80 -23.56
CA THR A 15 -31.43 17.28 -24.03
C THR A 15 -31.32 18.78 -23.70
N ALA A 16 -30.24 19.22 -23.05
CA ALA A 16 -29.84 20.64 -23.03
C ALA A 16 -28.33 20.83 -22.75
N VAL A 17 -27.66 21.21 -23.83
CA VAL A 17 -26.41 21.95 -24.03
C VAL A 17 -25.96 22.85 -22.86
N LYS A 18 -24.66 22.83 -22.53
CA LYS A 18 -23.95 23.98 -21.95
C LYS A 18 -22.55 24.11 -22.56
N GLU A 19 -22.37 25.18 -23.32
CA GLU A 19 -21.13 25.66 -23.92
C GLU A 19 -20.26 26.47 -22.92
N THR A 20 -18.95 26.32 -23.11
CA THR A 20 -17.85 27.30 -23.00
C THR A 20 -17.61 28.11 -21.71
N LYS A 21 -16.37 28.05 -21.22
CA LYS A 21 -15.40 29.18 -21.30
C LYS A 21 -13.99 28.72 -20.90
N GLU A 22 -13.14 28.56 -21.91
CA GLU A 22 -11.68 28.62 -21.77
C GLU A 22 -11.27 30.07 -21.59
N SER A 23 -10.38 30.35 -20.63
CA SER A 23 -9.70 31.63 -20.51
C SER A 23 -8.21 31.42 -20.79
N GLN A 24 -7.83 31.78 -22.02
CA GLN A 24 -6.46 32.03 -22.44
C GLN A 24 -5.91 33.25 -21.68
N LEU A 25 -4.71 33.16 -21.14
CA LEU A 25 -3.92 34.31 -20.71
C LEU A 25 -2.65 34.35 -21.56
N ASN A 26 -2.63 35.34 -22.46
CA ASN A 26 -1.46 35.83 -23.17
C ASN A 26 -0.43 36.37 -22.16
N PHE A 27 0.85 36.02 -22.37
CA PHE A 27 1.96 36.88 -21.99
C PHE A 27 2.96 36.89 -23.14
N ASP A 28 2.89 37.97 -23.91
CA ASP A 28 3.93 38.42 -24.81
C ASP A 28 5.01 39.20 -24.05
N SER A 29 6.24 39.11 -24.57
CA SER A 29 7.34 40.08 -24.50
C SER A 29 8.17 40.18 -23.21
N ILE A 30 9.48 39.90 -23.33
CA ILE A 30 10.62 40.76 -22.94
C ILE A 30 11.90 40.14 -23.57
N PRO A 31 12.88 40.96 -24.03
CA PRO A 31 13.70 40.67 -25.21
C PRO A 31 15.11 40.12 -24.91
N ASP A 32 15.72 39.63 -26.00
CA ASP A 32 17.10 39.20 -26.15
C ASP A 32 18.13 40.28 -25.81
N VAL A 33 19.24 39.86 -25.19
CA VAL A 33 20.51 40.61 -25.17
C VAL A 33 21.63 39.65 -25.55
N GLU A 34 22.14 39.85 -26.77
CA GLU A 34 23.41 39.33 -27.27
C GLU A 34 24.61 39.97 -26.55
N GLY A 35 25.73 39.24 -26.46
CA GLY A 35 26.98 39.74 -25.88
C GLY A 35 28.16 38.78 -25.99
N ASP A 36 28.64 38.61 -27.22
CA ASP A 36 30.01 38.42 -27.74
C ASP A 36 31.14 37.67 -27.01
N GLU A 37 31.86 36.90 -27.85
CA GLU A 37 33.10 36.15 -27.68
C GLU A 37 34.38 37.02 -27.56
N LYS A 38 35.45 36.44 -26.95
CA LYS A 38 36.85 36.31 -27.49
C LYS A 38 37.85 35.92 -26.36
N SER A 39 38.53 34.77 -26.45
CA SER A 39 39.94 34.54 -26.94
C SER A 39 41.01 35.30 -26.12
N GLU A 40 42.21 34.82 -25.75
CA GLU A 40 43.04 33.68 -26.10
C GLU A 40 44.34 33.74 -25.23
N ASN A 41 45.03 32.59 -25.07
CA ASN A 41 46.50 32.41 -24.96
C ASN A 41 47.34 32.90 -23.75
N GLY A 42 48.19 31.99 -23.23
CA GLY A 42 49.47 32.35 -22.58
C GLY A 42 49.98 31.37 -21.53
N ALA A 43 50.96 30.53 -21.90
CA ALA A 43 51.52 29.44 -21.12
C ALA A 43 52.59 29.81 -20.07
N SER A 44 52.69 28.95 -19.04
CA SER A 44 53.90 28.49 -18.32
C SER A 44 54.72 29.51 -17.49
N LEU A 45 54.71 29.33 -16.14
CA LEU A 45 55.87 28.84 -15.35
C LEU A 45 55.57 28.94 -13.84
N ARG A 46 55.56 27.81 -13.12
CA ARG A 46 56.35 27.53 -11.90
C ARG A 46 55.70 26.44 -11.03
N ARG A 47 56.52 25.41 -10.81
CA ARG A 47 56.30 24.28 -9.91
C ARG A 47 56.11 24.75 -8.46
N SER A 48 55.30 23.95 -7.78
CA SER A 48 55.34 23.61 -6.35
C SER A 48 54.09 24.07 -5.59
N THR A 49 53.49 23.10 -4.90
CA THR A 49 52.43 23.23 -3.88
C THR A 49 50.99 23.29 -4.38
N MET A 50 50.52 22.24 -5.07
CA MET A 50 49.08 21.90 -5.09
C MET A 50 48.83 20.45 -5.54
N GLY A 51 49.37 19.49 -4.79
CA GLY A 51 48.94 18.08 -4.88
C GLY A 51 48.09 17.75 -3.68
N LEU A 52 46.78 18.04 -3.71
CA LEU A 52 45.74 17.47 -2.82
C LEU A 52 44.28 17.98 -3.05
N ALA A 53 43.96 18.67 -4.16
CA ALA A 53 42.64 19.32 -4.30
C ALA A 53 41.80 18.93 -5.54
N LEU A 54 42.08 17.82 -6.24
CA LEU A 54 41.43 17.52 -7.53
C LEU A 54 41.04 16.05 -7.74
N LEU A 55 40.56 15.37 -6.70
CA LEU A 55 39.99 14.00 -6.81
C LEU A 55 38.52 13.88 -6.35
N PHE A 56 37.76 14.99 -6.30
CA PHE A 56 36.32 14.96 -6.05
C PHE A 56 35.53 15.59 -7.20
N LEU A 57 35.56 14.95 -8.36
CA LEU A 57 34.54 15.13 -9.40
C LEU A 57 34.17 13.75 -9.93
N SER A 58 33.43 12.98 -9.13
CA SER A 58 32.66 11.83 -9.63
C SER A 58 31.48 12.36 -10.45
N PRO A 59 31.08 11.70 -11.55
CA PRO A 59 30.13 12.28 -12.49
C PRO A 59 28.76 12.44 -11.85
N THR A 60 28.22 13.66 -11.91
CA THR A 60 26.83 13.98 -11.59
C THR A 60 25.91 13.24 -12.55
N VAL A 61 25.40 12.08 -12.14
CA VAL A 61 24.30 11.40 -12.83
C VAL A 61 23.06 12.28 -12.66
N THR A 62 22.41 12.61 -13.78
CA THR A 62 21.30 13.55 -13.79
C THR A 62 19.99 12.90 -13.30
N LEU A 63 19.12 13.67 -12.63
CA LEU A 63 17.84 13.18 -12.07
C LEU A 63 16.94 12.45 -13.09
N ARG A 64 17.03 12.78 -14.37
CA ARG A 64 16.30 12.10 -15.46
C ARG A 64 16.84 10.71 -15.81
N GLU A 65 18.14 10.47 -15.63
CA GLU A 65 18.74 9.15 -15.86
C GLU A 65 18.42 8.17 -14.72
N LEU A 66 18.08 8.68 -13.54
CA LEU A 66 17.63 7.90 -12.37
C LEU A 66 16.17 7.48 -12.41
N ASP A 67 15.29 8.40 -12.81
CA ASP A 67 13.86 8.10 -12.96
C ASP A 67 13.70 6.90 -13.90
N ARG A 68 14.47 6.86 -14.99
CA ARG A 68 14.56 5.71 -15.91
C ARG A 68 14.98 4.40 -15.25
N ILE A 69 15.83 4.40 -14.22
CA ILE A 69 16.32 3.18 -13.54
C ILE A 69 15.33 2.69 -12.48
N LEU A 70 14.69 3.61 -11.76
CA LEU A 70 13.64 3.27 -10.78
C LEU A 70 12.33 2.87 -11.46
N ASP A 71 12.01 3.51 -12.59
CA ASP A 71 10.94 3.11 -13.49
C ASP A 71 11.25 1.75 -14.11
N ARG A 72 12.52 1.44 -14.45
CA ARG A 72 12.95 0.08 -14.83
C ARG A 72 12.75 -0.95 -13.72
N LEU A 73 13.15 -0.68 -12.49
CA LEU A 73 12.94 -1.60 -11.35
C LEU A 73 11.45 -1.78 -11.00
N ALA A 74 10.65 -0.73 -11.14
CA ALA A 74 9.20 -0.80 -11.01
C ALA A 74 8.56 -1.51 -12.23
N ALA A 75 9.11 -1.38 -13.44
CA ALA A 75 8.65 -2.05 -14.65
C ALA A 75 8.99 -3.54 -14.66
N LEU A 76 10.01 -3.98 -13.91
CA LEU A 76 10.24 -5.39 -13.58
C LEU A 76 9.13 -5.98 -12.71
N SER A 77 8.29 -5.15 -12.07
CA SER A 77 7.03 -5.58 -11.48
C SER A 77 5.97 -5.72 -12.59
N PRO A 78 5.36 -6.90 -12.77
CA PRO A 78 4.31 -7.11 -13.76
C PRO A 78 3.02 -6.29 -13.55
N PHE A 79 2.98 -5.45 -12.50
CA PHE A 79 1.84 -4.69 -11.98
C PHE A 79 1.96 -3.16 -12.17
N SER A 80 3.01 -2.70 -12.84
CA SER A 80 3.21 -1.27 -13.17
C SER A 80 2.43 -0.87 -14.43
N SER A 81 2.06 0.42 -14.53
CA SER A 81 1.29 0.98 -15.64
C SER A 81 2.01 0.81 -16.99
N ASP A 82 1.24 0.68 -18.09
CA ASP A 82 1.77 0.33 -19.42
C ASP A 82 2.83 1.30 -19.96
N ASP A 83 2.70 2.58 -19.64
CA ASP A 83 3.67 3.61 -20.04
C ASP A 83 5.10 3.33 -19.54
N LEU A 84 5.23 2.57 -18.44
CA LEU A 84 6.52 2.22 -17.83
C LEU A 84 7.14 0.92 -18.42
N ARG A 85 6.35 0.08 -19.09
CA ARG A 85 6.80 -1.25 -19.56
C ARG A 85 7.48 -1.19 -20.93
N ASN A 86 7.05 -0.30 -21.82
CA ASN A 86 7.54 -0.20 -23.20
C ASN A 86 8.98 0.34 -23.34
N ASP A 87 9.53 0.97 -22.30
CA ASP A 87 10.89 1.55 -22.30
C ASP A 87 12.00 0.57 -21.86
N SER A 88 11.67 -0.71 -21.60
CA SER A 88 12.53 -1.63 -20.82
C SER A 88 13.18 -2.80 -21.57
N GLU A 89 12.95 -2.99 -22.87
CA GLU A 89 13.39 -4.21 -23.60
C GLU A 89 14.90 -4.34 -23.87
N GLU A 90 15.75 -3.38 -23.49
CA GLU A 90 17.21 -3.51 -23.63
C GLU A 90 17.96 -3.50 -22.28
N GLN A 91 18.66 -4.61 -22.02
CA GLN A 91 19.62 -4.91 -20.93
C GLN A 91 19.08 -5.38 -19.56
N CYS A 92 19.11 -6.70 -19.39
CA CYS A 92 19.02 -7.43 -18.11
C CYS A 92 20.44 -7.88 -17.67
N ASN A 93 20.80 -7.68 -16.39
CA ASN A 93 21.52 -8.65 -15.55
C ASN A 93 21.73 -8.14 -14.09
N LEU A 94 21.26 -8.97 -13.14
CA LEU A 94 21.60 -9.14 -11.71
C LEU A 94 22.29 -7.99 -10.94
N THR A 95 21.65 -7.52 -9.85
CA THR A 95 22.28 -6.64 -8.85
C THR A 95 21.78 -6.96 -7.43
N SER A 96 22.69 -6.88 -6.46
CA SER A 96 22.50 -7.27 -5.06
C SER A 96 21.54 -6.31 -4.32
N SER A 97 20.96 -6.75 -3.20
CA SER A 97 20.07 -5.92 -2.34
C SER A 97 20.70 -4.58 -1.92
N ALA A 98 22.03 -4.48 -1.87
CA ALA A 98 22.77 -3.25 -1.58
C ALA A 98 22.69 -2.21 -2.72
N GLU A 99 22.61 -2.65 -3.99
CA GLU A 99 22.44 -1.77 -5.16
C GLU A 99 20.98 -1.33 -5.31
N LEU A 100 20.02 -2.20 -4.96
CA LEU A 100 18.58 -1.89 -4.91
C LEU A 100 18.25 -0.78 -3.91
N LEU A 101 18.87 -0.82 -2.73
CA LEU A 101 18.73 0.23 -1.72
C LEU A 101 19.48 1.51 -2.14
N SER A 102 20.60 1.37 -2.88
CA SER A 102 21.41 2.51 -3.36
C SER A 102 20.59 3.55 -4.15
N GLY A 103 19.64 3.09 -4.97
CA GLY A 103 18.76 3.94 -5.77
C GLY A 103 17.63 4.62 -4.99
N ILE A 104 17.18 4.04 -3.86
CA ILE A 104 16.18 4.65 -2.97
C ILE A 104 16.76 5.90 -2.30
N PHE A 105 18.06 5.91 -2.02
CA PHE A 105 18.76 6.98 -1.30
C PHE A 105 18.86 8.32 -2.05
N ARG A 106 18.50 8.41 -3.34
CA ARG A 106 18.66 9.63 -4.17
C ARG A 106 17.34 10.33 -4.58
N ARG A 107 16.21 9.95 -3.97
CA ARG A 107 14.85 10.44 -4.29
C ARG A 107 14.39 11.65 -3.46
N LEU A 108 15.27 12.24 -2.66
CA LEU A 108 14.94 13.30 -1.70
C LEU A 108 15.63 14.59 -2.12
N ARG A 109 14.90 15.72 -2.12
CA ARG A 109 15.50 17.03 -2.40
C ARG A 109 16.38 17.53 -1.25
N SER A 110 16.19 16.96 -0.06
CA SER A 110 16.96 17.23 1.15
C SER A 110 18.09 16.22 1.37
N ASN A 111 19.22 16.69 1.90
CA ASN A 111 20.33 15.85 2.39
C ASN A 111 19.93 15.02 3.63
N GLU A 112 18.80 15.37 4.26
CA GLU A 112 18.21 14.68 5.39
C GLU A 112 16.78 14.25 5.06
N ALA A 113 16.39 13.05 5.51
CA ALA A 113 15.02 12.62 5.43
C ALA A 113 14.62 11.78 6.63
N LYS A 114 13.30 11.62 6.76
CA LYS A 114 12.68 11.08 7.95
C LYS A 114 11.94 9.82 7.59
N TRP A 115 12.22 8.77 8.35
CA TRP A 115 11.46 7.55 8.32
C TRP A 115 10.32 7.68 9.32
N LEU A 116 9.11 7.71 8.79
CA LEU A 116 7.90 7.62 9.58
C LEU A 116 7.42 6.17 9.59
N ARG A 117 6.98 5.68 10.75
CA ARG A 117 6.28 4.39 10.80
C ARG A 117 5.06 4.46 9.89
N LYS A 118 4.90 3.48 9.02
CA LYS A 118 3.64 3.27 8.30
C LYS A 118 2.69 2.49 9.22
N TYR A 119 1.67 3.17 9.72
CA TYR A 119 0.63 2.50 10.51
C TYR A 119 -0.39 1.87 9.57
N ASP A 120 -0.93 0.75 10.02
CA ASP A 120 -1.86 -0.07 9.26
C ASP A 120 -3.30 0.23 9.68
N GLY A 121 -3.84 1.33 9.16
CA GLY A 121 -5.17 1.81 9.53
C GLY A 121 -5.97 2.36 8.34
N GLU A 122 -6.95 3.20 8.67
CA GLU A 122 -7.64 4.00 7.66
C GLU A 122 -7.21 5.47 7.72
N TYR A 123 -6.73 6.00 6.60
CA TYR A 123 -6.47 7.43 6.46
C TYR A 123 -7.67 8.30 6.86
N CYS A 124 -7.38 9.37 7.61
CA CYS A 124 -8.33 10.42 7.95
C CYS A 124 -7.72 11.82 7.78
N GLN A 125 -8.47 12.69 7.10
CA GLN A 125 -8.20 14.12 7.08
C GLN A 125 -9.24 14.81 7.97
N ILE A 126 -8.77 15.49 9.01
CA ILE A 126 -9.59 16.06 10.06
C ILE A 126 -9.62 17.57 9.86
N HIS A 127 -10.81 18.12 9.65
CA HIS A 127 -11.06 19.54 9.50
C HIS A 127 -11.74 20.03 10.78
N VAL A 128 -11.12 21.00 11.43
CA VAL A 128 -11.69 21.70 12.57
C VAL A 128 -12.08 23.11 12.12
N ASP A 129 -13.30 23.52 12.39
CA ASP A 129 -13.82 24.86 12.10
C ASP A 129 -14.60 25.36 13.32
N LEU A 130 -14.01 26.30 14.06
CA LEU A 130 -14.59 26.91 15.25
C LEU A 130 -15.52 28.07 14.92
N SER A 131 -15.54 28.54 13.68
CA SER A 131 -16.49 29.57 13.23
C SER A 131 -17.90 29.00 13.03
N ASN A 132 -18.01 27.69 12.79
CA ASN A 132 -19.27 26.99 12.60
C ASN A 132 -19.82 26.38 13.90
N ARG A 133 -21.05 26.77 14.28
CA ARG A 133 -21.67 26.39 15.56
C ARG A 133 -22.29 24.98 15.58
N GLU A 134 -22.53 24.33 14.45
CA GLU A 134 -23.31 23.07 14.40
C GLU A 134 -22.47 21.80 14.51
N SER A 135 -21.23 21.81 14.02
CA SER A 135 -20.28 20.69 14.17
C SER A 135 -18.90 21.14 13.74
N GLY A 136 -18.08 21.60 14.69
CA GLY A 136 -16.75 22.11 14.40
C GLY A 136 -15.71 21.05 14.02
N ILE A 137 -16.07 19.78 13.84
CA ILE A 137 -15.17 18.72 13.38
C ILE A 137 -15.82 18.00 12.20
N LYS A 138 -15.08 17.86 11.10
CA LYS A 138 -15.37 16.99 9.95
C LYS A 138 -14.21 16.05 9.69
N ILE A 139 -14.50 14.82 9.26
CA ILE A 139 -13.50 13.79 9.01
C ILE A 139 -13.71 13.21 7.61
N PHE A 140 -12.73 13.40 6.73
CA PHE A 140 -12.76 12.92 5.36
C PHE A 140 -11.93 11.65 5.19
N SER A 141 -12.40 10.76 4.32
CA SER A 141 -11.65 9.59 3.86
C SER A 141 -10.66 9.97 2.76
N LYS A 142 -9.77 9.04 2.39
CA LYS A 142 -8.76 9.25 1.34
C LYS A 142 -9.36 9.67 -0.01
N GLY A 143 -10.57 9.21 -0.34
CA GLY A 143 -11.27 9.59 -1.57
C GLY A 143 -12.07 10.90 -1.46
N GLY A 144 -11.87 11.70 -0.41
CA GLY A 144 -12.58 12.97 -0.20
C GLY A 144 -14.02 12.83 0.33
N ARG A 145 -14.52 11.61 0.54
CA ARG A 145 -15.86 11.38 1.10
C ARG A 145 -15.92 11.78 2.58
N ASP A 146 -16.90 12.61 2.94
CA ASP A 146 -17.23 12.90 4.33
C ASP A 146 -17.62 11.60 5.07
N SER A 147 -16.82 11.28 6.08
CA SER A 147 -16.92 10.08 6.91
C SER A 147 -17.07 10.46 8.39
N THR A 148 -17.52 11.68 8.69
CA THR A 148 -17.63 12.20 10.06
C THR A 148 -18.53 11.32 10.91
N ARG A 149 -19.72 10.99 10.40
CA ARG A 149 -20.69 10.12 11.08
C ARG A 149 -20.17 8.68 11.26
N ASP A 150 -19.40 8.19 10.29
CA ASP A 150 -18.82 6.85 10.32
C ASP A 150 -17.77 6.73 11.43
N ARG A 151 -17.10 7.86 11.76
CA ARG A 151 -15.93 7.95 12.64
C ARG A 151 -16.21 8.74 13.92
N MET A 152 -17.48 8.82 14.33
CA MET A 152 -17.92 9.56 15.53
C MET A 152 -17.16 9.17 16.81
N GLY A 153 -16.70 7.92 16.92
CA GLY A 153 -15.92 7.45 18.06
C GLY A 153 -14.59 8.21 18.27
N LEU A 154 -14.06 8.90 17.26
CA LEU A 154 -12.88 9.76 17.40
C LEU A 154 -13.17 11.14 17.99
N HIS A 155 -14.42 11.62 17.97
CA HIS A 155 -14.70 13.02 18.30
C HIS A 155 -14.27 13.40 19.72
N ARG A 156 -14.39 12.47 20.67
CA ARG A 156 -13.91 12.70 22.04
C ARG A 156 -12.40 12.86 22.08
N ALA A 157 -11.67 11.90 21.49
CA ALA A 157 -10.21 11.95 21.41
C ALA A 157 -9.71 13.20 20.69
N LEU A 158 -10.37 13.62 19.61
CA LEU A 158 -10.04 14.86 18.88
C LEU A 158 -10.28 16.11 19.72
N ARG A 159 -11.41 16.21 20.42
CA ARG A 159 -11.69 17.35 21.29
C ARG A 159 -10.71 17.46 22.44
N GLU A 160 -10.40 16.35 23.11
CA GLU A 160 -9.47 16.33 24.24
C GLU A 160 -8.03 16.61 23.77
N SER A 161 -7.57 15.95 22.71
CA SER A 161 -6.19 16.11 22.21
C SER A 161 -5.90 17.49 21.62
N LEU A 162 -6.89 18.11 20.97
CA LEU A 162 -6.76 19.47 20.44
C LEU A 162 -7.27 20.55 21.42
N LYS A 163 -7.67 20.12 22.63
CA LYS A 163 -8.22 20.98 23.70
C LYS A 163 -9.37 21.88 23.23
N LEU A 164 -10.21 21.38 22.32
CA LEU A 164 -11.30 22.15 21.72
C LEU A 164 -12.33 22.54 22.78
N GLY A 165 -12.70 23.81 22.81
CA GLY A 165 -13.67 24.35 23.78
C GLY A 165 -13.10 24.64 25.17
N THR A 166 -11.78 24.54 25.36
CA THR A 166 -11.10 24.98 26.59
C THR A 166 -10.33 26.29 26.37
N ALA A 167 -9.95 26.95 27.46
CA ALA A 167 -9.14 28.17 27.42
C ALA A 167 -7.74 27.95 26.81
N ASP A 168 -7.26 26.70 26.84
CA ASP A 168 -5.95 26.30 26.33
C ASP A 168 -5.97 25.90 24.84
N CYS A 169 -7.12 26.07 24.15
CA CYS A 169 -7.24 25.77 22.73
C CYS A 169 -6.35 26.71 21.90
N ALA A 170 -5.36 26.15 21.22
CA ALA A 170 -4.45 26.91 20.36
C ALA A 170 -5.06 27.27 18.99
N ILE A 171 -6.14 26.59 18.56
CA ILE A 171 -6.86 26.88 17.32
C ILE A 171 -7.84 28.02 17.59
N LYS A 172 -7.81 29.08 16.76
CA LYS A 172 -8.69 30.25 16.91
C LYS A 172 -9.87 30.23 15.96
N LYS A 173 -9.66 29.76 14.74
CA LYS A 173 -10.62 29.74 13.64
C LYS A 173 -10.77 28.35 13.06
N GLN A 174 -9.71 27.78 12.52
CA GLN A 174 -9.79 26.54 11.74
C GLN A 174 -8.46 25.78 11.72
N CYS A 175 -8.50 24.49 11.43
CA CYS A 175 -7.31 23.66 11.33
C CYS A 175 -7.57 22.45 10.40
N ILE A 176 -6.56 22.04 9.64
CA ILE A 176 -6.62 20.81 8.84
C ILE A 176 -5.44 19.91 9.22
N LEU A 177 -5.76 18.73 9.73
CA LEU A 177 -4.84 17.72 10.21
C LEU A 177 -4.95 16.44 9.38
N GLU A 178 -3.85 15.71 9.29
CA GLU A 178 -3.84 14.36 8.74
C GLU A 178 -3.47 13.33 9.80
N GLY A 179 -4.11 12.17 9.74
CA GLY A 179 -3.76 11.05 10.58
C GLY A 179 -4.24 9.70 10.05
N GLU A 180 -3.95 8.68 10.84
CA GLU A 180 -4.49 7.33 10.66
C GLU A 180 -5.49 7.03 11.76
N LEU A 181 -6.62 6.47 11.37
CA LEU A 181 -7.56 5.83 12.28
C LEU A 181 -7.11 4.40 12.56
N LEU A 182 -6.98 4.09 13.84
CA LEU A 182 -6.55 2.79 14.35
C LEU A 182 -7.55 2.28 15.40
N VAL A 183 -7.41 1.00 15.76
CA VAL A 183 -8.06 0.44 16.95
C VAL A 183 -6.99 0.22 18.00
N TRP A 184 -7.24 0.70 19.20
CA TRP A 184 -6.43 0.44 20.38
C TRP A 184 -7.11 -0.61 21.25
N ASN A 185 -6.31 -1.48 21.85
CA ASN A 185 -6.76 -2.49 22.80
C ASN A 185 -6.15 -2.18 24.18
N ASP A 186 -6.99 -1.90 25.17
CA ASP A 186 -6.56 -1.48 26.51
C ASP A 186 -5.95 -2.61 27.34
N ASP A 187 -6.39 -3.86 27.12
CA ASP A 187 -5.86 -5.03 27.84
C ASP A 187 -4.40 -5.29 27.49
N THR A 188 -4.09 -5.23 26.19
CA THR A 188 -2.75 -5.47 25.66
C THR A 188 -1.91 -4.19 25.59
N ARG A 189 -2.54 -3.01 25.64
CA ARG A 189 -1.92 -1.70 25.38
C ARG A 189 -1.20 -1.66 24.03
N THR A 190 -1.85 -2.18 23.00
CA THR A 190 -1.30 -2.21 21.64
C THR A 190 -2.34 -1.78 20.60
N ILE A 191 -1.82 -1.42 19.41
CA ILE A 191 -2.65 -1.19 18.23
C ILE A 191 -3.11 -2.54 17.70
N ALA A 192 -4.41 -2.72 17.55
CA ALA A 192 -5.02 -3.94 17.04
C ALA A 192 -4.89 -4.03 15.49
N PRO A 193 -4.96 -5.25 14.91
CA PRO A 193 -4.85 -5.44 13.46
C PRO A 193 -5.94 -4.74 12.64
N PHE A 194 -5.63 -4.41 11.38
CA PHE A 194 -6.49 -3.62 10.48
C PHE A 194 -7.95 -4.11 10.39
N HIS A 195 -8.21 -5.42 10.27
CA HIS A 195 -9.59 -5.94 10.18
C HIS A 195 -10.48 -5.55 11.37
N ARG A 196 -9.90 -5.24 12.54
CA ARG A 196 -10.65 -4.83 13.74
C ARG A 196 -11.37 -3.49 13.53
N ILE A 197 -10.84 -2.59 12.70
CA ILE A 197 -11.44 -1.27 12.42
C ILE A 197 -12.89 -1.40 11.93
N ARG A 198 -13.20 -2.45 11.15
CA ARG A 198 -14.54 -2.71 10.61
C ARG A 198 -15.61 -2.89 11.71
N LYS A 199 -15.21 -3.25 12.93
CA LYS A 199 -16.09 -3.39 14.09
C LYS A 199 -16.42 -2.06 14.78
N HIS A 200 -15.64 -1.01 14.53
CA HIS A 200 -15.77 0.28 15.21
C HIS A 200 -16.22 1.41 14.28
N VAL A 201 -16.09 1.23 12.96
CA VAL A 201 -16.53 2.18 11.95
C VAL A 201 -17.85 1.71 11.34
N ARG A 202 -18.86 2.59 11.36
CA ARG A 202 -20.14 2.35 10.66
C ARG A 202 -19.98 2.82 9.21
N ARG A 203 -20.54 2.12 8.23
CA ARG A 203 -20.71 2.67 6.87
C ARG A 203 -22.18 2.67 6.53
N SER A 204 -22.75 3.84 6.25
CA SER A 204 -24.17 4.02 5.97
C SER A 204 -25.09 3.45 7.07
N GLY A 205 -24.69 3.61 8.34
CA GLY A 205 -25.49 3.20 9.50
C GLY A 205 -25.46 1.71 9.83
N ARG A 206 -24.78 0.86 9.05
CA ARG A 206 -24.60 -0.57 9.33
C ARG A 206 -23.17 -0.88 9.79
N LEU A 207 -23.05 -1.81 10.74
CA LEU A 207 -21.76 -2.39 11.11
C LEU A 207 -21.35 -3.37 10.01
N LEU A 208 -20.20 -3.14 9.37
CA LEU A 208 -19.74 -4.01 8.29
C LEU A 208 -19.17 -5.31 8.86
N GLY A 209 -19.53 -6.43 8.24
CA GLY A 209 -18.74 -7.65 8.38
C GLY A 209 -18.85 -8.36 9.74
N ALA A 210 -19.82 -8.03 10.59
CA ALA A 210 -19.86 -8.47 11.99
C ALA A 210 -20.76 -9.69 12.26
N ALA A 211 -21.38 -10.29 11.23
CA ALA A 211 -22.36 -11.37 11.44
C ALA A 211 -21.75 -12.64 12.04
N GLN A 212 -20.46 -12.91 11.78
CA GLN A 212 -19.70 -14.04 12.35
C GLN A 212 -18.46 -13.61 13.14
N ASN A 213 -18.16 -12.30 13.21
CA ASN A 213 -17.04 -11.80 13.99
C ASN A 213 -17.47 -11.62 15.45
N SER A 214 -16.65 -12.07 16.41
CA SER A 214 -16.90 -11.88 17.85
C SER A 214 -17.29 -10.42 18.15
N PRO A 215 -18.23 -10.19 19.10
CA PRO A 215 -18.74 -8.86 19.42
C PRO A 215 -17.61 -7.87 19.71
N VAL A 216 -17.91 -6.56 19.58
CA VAL A 216 -16.98 -5.49 19.98
C VAL A 216 -16.45 -5.82 21.36
N THR A 217 -15.15 -6.06 21.46
CA THR A 217 -14.52 -6.37 22.74
C THR A 217 -14.59 -5.09 23.58
N ALA A 218 -15.05 -5.18 24.82
CA ALA A 218 -15.34 -4.01 25.66
C ALA A 218 -14.14 -3.06 25.82
N ASN A 219 -12.92 -3.59 25.65
CA ASN A 219 -11.64 -2.92 25.86
C ASN A 219 -10.96 -2.51 24.54
N GLU A 220 -11.70 -2.47 23.42
CA GLU A 220 -11.23 -1.95 22.14
C GLU A 220 -11.93 -0.63 21.79
N HIS A 221 -11.16 0.37 21.36
CA HIS A 221 -11.71 1.65 20.93
C HIS A 221 -10.90 2.30 19.82
N LEU A 222 -11.48 3.31 19.17
CA LEU A 222 -10.79 4.06 18.12
C LEU A 222 -9.68 4.94 18.71
N MET A 223 -8.58 5.02 17.97
CA MET A 223 -7.42 5.87 18.21
C MET A 223 -7.10 6.67 16.95
N VAL A 224 -6.58 7.89 17.10
CA VAL A 224 -6.01 8.67 16.00
C VAL A 224 -4.50 8.80 16.15
N MET A 225 -3.77 8.54 15.06
CA MET A 225 -2.34 8.84 14.96
C MET A 225 -2.11 9.99 13.99
N PHE A 226 -1.78 11.17 14.50
CA PHE A 226 -1.55 12.36 13.68
C PHE A 226 -0.19 12.30 12.98
N TYR A 227 -0.14 12.71 11.71
CA TYR A 227 1.08 12.74 10.91
C TYR A 227 1.51 14.14 10.49
N ASP A 228 0.55 14.97 10.07
CA ASP A 228 0.84 16.24 9.41
C ASP A 228 -0.23 17.30 9.74
N LEU A 229 0.14 18.56 9.53
CA LEU A 229 -0.68 19.75 9.74
C LEU A 229 -0.63 20.59 8.46
N LEU A 230 -1.78 20.75 7.80
CA LEU A 230 -1.87 21.40 6.49
C LEU A 230 -2.30 22.86 6.57
N LEU A 231 -3.13 23.19 7.56
CA LEU A 231 -3.67 24.52 7.80
C LEU A 231 -3.80 24.75 9.31
N LEU A 232 -3.39 25.91 9.80
CA LEU A 232 -3.66 26.38 11.14
C LEU A 232 -4.08 27.85 11.09
N ASP A 233 -5.34 28.10 11.41
CA ASP A 233 -6.03 29.38 11.28
C ASP A 233 -5.87 29.98 9.88
N ASP A 234 -5.13 31.08 9.76
CA ASP A 234 -4.84 31.78 8.50
C ASP A 234 -3.49 31.34 7.89
N THR A 235 -2.77 30.41 8.53
CA THR A 235 -1.45 29.94 8.08
C THR A 235 -1.57 28.65 7.27
N PHE A 236 -1.25 28.72 5.99
CA PHE A 236 -1.20 27.55 5.09
C PHE A 236 0.11 26.76 5.28
N CYS A 237 0.12 25.91 6.30
CA CYS A 237 1.28 25.09 6.68
C CYS A 237 1.76 24.15 5.58
N ALA A 238 0.90 23.73 4.65
CA ALA A 238 1.27 22.79 3.57
C ALA A 238 2.43 23.27 2.66
N ARG A 239 2.71 24.58 2.61
CA ARG A 239 3.89 25.14 1.89
C ARG A 239 5.16 25.16 2.73
N GLU A 240 5.06 24.98 4.04
CA GLU A 240 6.22 24.93 4.93
C GLU A 240 6.90 23.56 4.84
N SER A 241 8.17 23.50 5.26
CA SER A 241 8.90 22.23 5.34
C SER A 241 8.25 21.24 6.30
N LEU A 242 8.43 19.94 6.04
CA LEU A 242 7.93 18.88 6.91
C LEU A 242 8.31 19.11 8.38
N ASP A 243 9.51 19.61 8.64
CA ASP A 243 9.92 19.91 10.01
C ASP A 243 9.14 21.03 10.68
N LYS A 244 8.87 22.14 9.98
CA LYS A 244 8.04 23.21 10.54
C LYS A 244 6.63 22.72 10.81
N ARG A 245 6.02 22.00 9.86
CA ARG A 245 4.68 21.41 10.03
C ARG A 245 4.65 20.46 11.21
N ARG A 246 5.68 19.64 11.38
CA ARG A 246 5.79 18.68 12.48
C ARG A 246 5.93 19.35 13.84
N HIS A 247 6.76 20.39 13.97
CA HIS A 247 6.89 21.13 15.22
C HIS A 247 5.56 21.78 15.62
N ARG A 248 4.87 22.41 14.67
CA ARG A 248 3.54 22.98 14.90
C ARG A 248 2.53 21.91 15.35
N LEU A 249 2.53 20.75 14.69
CA LEU A 249 1.68 19.62 15.09
C LEU A 249 1.97 19.16 16.53
N GLN A 250 3.24 19.07 16.91
CA GLN A 250 3.65 18.69 18.26
C GLN A 250 3.27 19.70 19.33
N SER A 251 3.30 21.00 19.00
CA SER A 251 2.83 22.06 19.90
C SER A 251 1.31 22.10 20.01
N LEU A 252 0.59 21.67 18.96
CA LEU A 252 -0.86 21.71 18.90
C LEU A 252 -1.52 20.50 19.59
N VAL A 253 -0.99 19.29 19.38
CA VAL A 253 -1.62 18.04 19.82
C VAL A 253 -1.15 17.65 21.22
N CYS A 254 -2.08 17.57 22.16
CA CYS A 254 -1.89 16.92 23.44
C CYS A 254 -2.04 15.40 23.27
N ARG A 255 -0.97 14.65 23.59
CA ARG A 255 -0.95 13.19 23.47
C ARG A 255 -1.74 12.55 24.60
N ILE A 256 -2.63 11.63 24.24
CA ILE A 256 -3.47 10.85 25.14
C ILE A 256 -3.21 9.37 24.80
N PRO A 257 -2.45 8.65 25.64
CA PRO A 257 -2.13 7.23 25.40
C PRO A 257 -3.37 6.42 25.04
N GLY A 258 -3.29 5.65 23.96
CA GLY A 258 -4.38 4.83 23.43
C GLY A 258 -5.46 5.59 22.64
N HIS A 259 -5.59 6.91 22.79
CA HIS A 259 -6.67 7.68 22.12
C HIS A 259 -6.18 8.60 21.01
N ALA A 260 -5.08 9.32 21.24
CA ALA A 260 -4.56 10.31 20.31
C ALA A 260 -3.05 10.47 20.52
N ASP A 261 -2.26 10.19 19.49
CA ASP A 261 -0.81 10.38 19.56
C ASP A 261 -0.26 10.82 18.19
N ILE A 262 1.01 11.13 18.12
CA ILE A 262 1.68 11.64 16.94
C ILE A 262 2.60 10.55 16.39
N GLY A 263 2.47 10.21 15.11
CA GLY A 263 3.17 9.09 14.46
C GLY A 263 4.68 9.09 14.71
N SER A 264 5.26 7.93 15.05
CA SER A 264 6.69 7.82 15.34
C SER A 264 7.56 8.17 14.13
N ARG A 265 8.73 8.76 14.41
CA ARG A 265 9.65 9.28 13.42
C ARG A 265 11.09 9.12 13.89
N GLU A 266 11.93 8.63 13.01
CA GLU A 266 13.39 8.63 13.15
C GLU A 266 14.00 9.46 12.00
N VAL A 267 15.05 10.23 12.30
CA VAL A 267 15.77 11.04 11.30
C VAL A 267 17.00 10.24 10.88
N VAL A 268 17.22 10.12 9.57
CA VAL A 268 18.43 9.55 9.00
C VAL A 268 19.09 10.60 8.12
N THR A 269 20.37 10.83 8.36
CA THR A 269 21.16 11.82 7.62
C THR A 269 21.91 11.11 6.50
N PHE A 270 21.49 11.33 5.25
CA PHE A 270 21.99 10.57 4.10
C PHE A 270 23.42 10.97 3.70
N SER A 271 23.93 12.08 4.21
CA SER A 271 25.32 12.49 3.99
C SER A 271 26.34 11.67 4.80
N LEU A 272 25.89 10.82 5.72
CA LEU A 272 26.78 9.97 6.52
C LEU A 272 27.04 8.62 5.82
N MET A 273 28.27 8.12 5.92
CA MET A 273 28.66 6.85 5.30
C MET A 273 27.87 5.63 5.83
N ASN A 274 27.31 5.72 7.03
CA ASN A 274 26.56 4.64 7.68
C ASN A 274 25.03 4.72 7.45
N ALA A 275 24.53 5.66 6.64
CA ALA A 275 23.10 5.87 6.44
C ALA A 275 22.35 4.61 5.93
N ALA A 276 23.01 3.81 5.08
CA ALA A 276 22.44 2.55 4.59
C ALA A 276 22.31 1.50 5.71
N GLU A 277 23.29 1.42 6.61
CA GLU A 277 23.24 0.50 7.75
C GLU A 277 22.18 0.93 8.76
N GLU A 278 22.05 2.23 9.02
CA GLU A 278 21.00 2.80 9.85
C GLU A 278 19.62 2.49 9.27
N LEU A 279 19.41 2.69 7.96
CA LEU A 279 18.16 2.33 7.30
C LEU A 279 17.85 0.85 7.46
N THR A 280 18.81 -0.02 7.17
CA THR A 280 18.62 -1.47 7.32
C THR A 280 18.24 -1.84 8.74
N ALA A 281 18.84 -1.20 9.75
CA ALA A 281 18.48 -1.42 11.15
C ALA A 281 17.06 -0.95 11.47
N VAL A 282 16.66 0.25 11.02
CA VAL A 282 15.29 0.78 11.21
C VAL A 282 14.26 -0.12 10.53
N PHE A 283 14.55 -0.59 9.32
CA PHE A 283 13.64 -1.42 8.56
C PHE A 283 13.54 -2.84 9.14
N ALA A 284 14.65 -3.43 9.58
CA ALA A 284 14.64 -4.70 10.33
C ALA A 284 13.79 -4.58 11.60
N ARG A 285 13.95 -3.51 12.39
CA ARG A 285 13.08 -3.22 13.54
C ARG A 285 11.62 -3.14 13.15
N ALA A 286 11.31 -2.42 12.08
CA ALA A 286 9.93 -2.29 11.61
C ALA A 286 9.30 -3.66 11.28
N ILE A 287 10.04 -4.56 10.63
CA ILE A 287 9.58 -5.92 10.30
C ILE A 287 9.41 -6.76 11.57
N THR A 288 10.39 -6.73 12.48
CA THR A 288 10.32 -7.44 13.78
C THR A 288 9.13 -6.98 14.62
N GLN A 289 8.81 -5.68 14.57
CA GLN A 289 7.65 -5.10 15.24
C GLN A 289 6.33 -5.26 14.46
N ARG A 290 6.34 -6.04 13.36
CA ARG A 290 5.19 -6.30 12.47
C ARG A 290 4.52 -5.03 11.94
N TRP A 291 5.28 -3.96 11.74
CA TRP A 291 4.77 -2.75 11.10
C TRP A 291 4.53 -3.02 9.61
N GLU A 292 3.57 -2.31 9.01
CA GLU A 292 3.29 -2.44 7.58
C GLU A 292 4.48 -2.00 6.71
N GLY A 293 5.32 -1.12 7.25
CA GLY A 293 6.53 -0.64 6.61
C GLY A 293 6.92 0.74 7.11
N LEU A 294 7.66 1.46 6.27
CA LEU A 294 8.12 2.82 6.53
C LEU A 294 7.69 3.76 5.41
N VAL A 295 7.55 5.04 5.74
CA VAL A 295 7.36 6.13 4.78
C VAL A 295 8.54 7.08 4.90
N LEU A 296 9.27 7.27 3.80
CA LEU A 296 10.34 8.25 3.70
C LEU A 296 9.81 9.58 3.19
N LYS A 297 10.15 10.68 3.88
CA LYS A 297 9.85 12.05 3.46
C LYS A 297 11.05 12.96 3.73
N GLY A 298 11.39 13.88 2.83
CA GLY A 298 12.47 14.84 3.05
C GLY A 298 12.14 15.82 4.18
N CYS A 299 13.15 16.25 4.94
CA CYS A 299 12.96 17.16 6.06
C CYS A 299 12.45 18.53 5.61
N ASP A 300 12.96 19.01 4.47
CA ASP A 300 12.67 20.35 3.94
C ASP A 300 11.55 20.34 2.89
N ASP A 301 11.03 19.16 2.55
CA ASP A 301 10.01 19.02 1.53
C ASP A 301 8.68 19.68 1.97
N PRO A 302 8.01 20.41 1.05
CA PRO A 302 6.65 20.87 1.28
C PRO A 302 5.69 19.66 1.33
N TYR A 303 4.42 19.89 1.64
CA TYR A 303 3.43 18.81 1.64
C TYR A 303 3.13 18.31 0.22
N PHE A 304 3.07 19.24 -0.73
CA PHE A 304 2.82 18.98 -2.15
C PHE A 304 3.62 19.96 -3.02
N THR A 305 3.77 19.60 -4.28
CA THR A 305 4.31 20.45 -5.35
C THR A 305 3.29 20.54 -6.47
N PHE A 306 3.31 21.65 -7.22
CA PHE A 306 2.35 21.88 -8.31
C PHE A 306 2.57 20.94 -9.52
N ASP A 307 3.75 20.33 -9.61
CA ASP A 307 4.09 19.32 -10.61
C ASP A 307 3.54 17.91 -10.27
N ASN A 308 2.79 17.76 -9.18
CA ASN A 308 2.27 16.49 -8.67
C ASN A 308 3.33 15.40 -8.44
N SER A 309 4.62 15.77 -8.31
CA SER A 309 5.68 14.82 -7.98
C SER A 309 5.46 14.20 -6.59
N LYS A 310 5.67 12.88 -6.49
CA LYS A 310 5.50 12.17 -5.22
C LYS A 310 6.68 12.51 -4.29
N LEU A 311 6.43 13.29 -3.25
CA LEU A 311 7.42 13.70 -2.24
C LEU A 311 7.67 12.66 -1.13
N PHE A 312 7.28 11.40 -1.36
CA PHE A 312 7.46 10.34 -0.37
C PHE A 312 7.69 8.98 -1.02
N ILE A 313 8.33 8.09 -0.27
CA ILE A 313 8.59 6.70 -0.67
C ILE A 313 7.97 5.78 0.37
N LYS A 314 7.34 4.71 -0.08
CA LYS A 314 6.83 3.64 0.79
C LYS A 314 7.76 2.46 0.69
N LEU A 315 8.36 2.08 1.81
CA LEU A 315 9.22 0.90 1.91
C LEU A 315 8.45 -0.18 2.66
N LYS A 316 8.21 -1.32 2.00
CA LYS A 316 7.47 -2.46 2.56
C LYS A 316 8.24 -3.75 2.31
N LYS A 317 8.06 -4.72 3.22
CA LYS A 317 8.74 -6.02 3.16
C LYS A 317 8.44 -6.74 1.84
N ASP A 318 7.17 -6.75 1.43
CA ASP A 318 6.66 -7.43 0.24
C ASP A 318 7.05 -6.78 -1.09
N TYR A 319 7.68 -5.60 -1.06
CA TYR A 319 8.21 -4.95 -2.27
C TYR A 319 9.62 -5.43 -2.60
N ILE A 320 10.29 -6.10 -1.67
CA ILE A 320 11.62 -6.66 -1.88
C ILE A 320 11.45 -8.13 -2.30
N PRO A 321 11.93 -8.50 -3.51
CA PRO A 321 11.84 -9.89 -3.98
C PRO A 321 12.39 -10.88 -2.95
N GLY A 322 11.66 -11.97 -2.71
CA GLY A 322 12.04 -13.03 -1.77
C GLY A 322 11.85 -12.72 -0.28
N LEU A 323 11.35 -11.53 0.09
CA LEU A 323 11.08 -11.17 1.50
C LEU A 323 9.59 -11.11 1.86
N GLY A 324 8.70 -11.06 0.86
CA GLY A 324 7.25 -11.14 1.07
C GLY A 324 6.80 -12.49 1.62
N ASP A 325 5.58 -12.52 2.17
CA ASP A 325 4.95 -13.78 2.59
C ASP A 325 4.39 -14.45 1.34
N SER A 326 5.08 -15.46 0.82
CA SER A 326 4.67 -16.21 -0.39
C SER A 326 4.39 -17.68 -0.11
N ALA A 327 3.47 -18.24 -0.89
CA ALA A 327 3.14 -19.67 -0.91
C ALA A 327 2.47 -20.04 -2.23
N ASP A 328 2.37 -21.34 -2.49
CA ASP A 328 1.70 -21.88 -3.68
C ASP A 328 0.22 -22.10 -3.45
N PHE A 329 -0.61 -21.57 -4.34
CA PHE A 329 -2.06 -21.69 -4.33
C PHE A 329 -2.58 -22.24 -5.65
N ILE A 330 -3.90 -22.40 -5.72
CA ILE A 330 -4.59 -22.91 -6.90
C ILE A 330 -5.50 -21.85 -7.48
N ILE A 331 -5.39 -21.56 -8.78
CA ILE A 331 -6.42 -20.88 -9.56
C ILE A 331 -7.43 -21.92 -10.05
N VAL A 332 -8.63 -21.89 -9.49
CA VAL A 332 -9.67 -22.91 -9.74
C VAL A 332 -10.60 -22.52 -10.89
N GLY A 333 -10.77 -21.23 -11.12
CA GLY A 333 -11.72 -20.70 -12.08
C GLY A 333 -11.61 -19.20 -12.24
N GLY A 334 -12.47 -18.64 -13.07
CA GLY A 334 -12.47 -17.21 -13.37
C GLY A 334 -13.87 -16.64 -13.54
N HIS A 335 -13.93 -15.31 -13.53
CA HIS A 335 -15.09 -14.57 -14.00
C HIS A 335 -14.65 -13.34 -14.81
N HIS A 336 -15.59 -12.82 -15.59
CA HIS A 336 -15.41 -11.62 -16.39
C HIS A 336 -15.99 -10.40 -15.67
N ASN A 337 -15.22 -9.32 -15.66
CA ASN A 337 -15.64 -8.01 -15.24
C ASN A 337 -15.35 -7.00 -16.36
N THR A 338 -16.40 -6.34 -16.85
CA THR A 338 -16.32 -5.39 -17.96
C THR A 338 -15.43 -4.19 -17.67
N ASP A 339 -15.41 -3.73 -16.42
CA ASP A 339 -14.61 -2.56 -16.02
C ASP A 339 -13.12 -2.91 -16.05
N ASP A 340 -12.76 -4.15 -15.71
CA ASP A 340 -11.38 -4.60 -15.75
C ASP A 340 -10.91 -4.86 -17.19
N GLU A 341 -11.78 -5.32 -18.09
CA GLU A 341 -11.44 -5.50 -19.51
C GLU A 341 -11.00 -4.17 -20.14
N HIS A 342 -11.78 -3.10 -19.92
CA HIS A 342 -11.48 -1.78 -20.45
C HIS A 342 -10.12 -1.27 -19.98
N ASP A 343 -9.82 -1.43 -18.69
CA ASP A 343 -8.57 -0.96 -18.09
C ASP A 343 -7.36 -1.83 -18.47
N ILE A 344 -7.55 -3.13 -18.71
CA ILE A 344 -6.49 -4.01 -19.19
C ILE A 344 -6.11 -3.65 -20.63
N GLY A 345 -7.06 -3.23 -21.46
CA GLY A 345 -6.79 -2.72 -22.81
C GLY A 345 -6.32 -3.76 -23.83
N MET A 346 -6.52 -5.05 -23.56
CA MET A 346 -6.01 -6.17 -24.38
C MET A 346 -7.07 -6.81 -25.29
N GLY A 347 -8.20 -6.12 -25.51
CA GLY A 347 -9.34 -6.64 -26.27
C GLY A 347 -10.21 -7.61 -25.46
N LYS A 348 -11.02 -8.40 -26.16
CA LYS A 348 -12.04 -9.26 -25.53
C LYS A 348 -11.41 -10.41 -24.76
N LEU A 349 -11.59 -10.41 -23.44
CA LEU A 349 -11.13 -11.46 -22.53
C LEU A 349 -12.32 -12.28 -22.02
N TRP A 350 -12.09 -13.56 -21.73
CA TRP A 350 -13.08 -14.46 -21.11
C TRP A 350 -13.09 -14.31 -19.59
N TRP A 351 -11.93 -14.04 -18.99
CA TRP A 351 -11.78 -13.83 -17.54
C TRP A 351 -10.83 -12.68 -17.26
N THR A 352 -11.22 -11.82 -16.32
CA THR A 352 -10.41 -10.69 -15.82
C THR A 352 -10.09 -10.83 -14.34
N ALA A 353 -10.75 -11.75 -13.65
CA ALA A 353 -10.52 -12.08 -12.25
C ALA A 353 -10.56 -13.60 -12.03
N PHE A 354 -9.68 -14.09 -11.15
CA PHE A 354 -9.40 -15.51 -10.95
C PHE A 354 -9.54 -15.89 -9.48
N TYR A 355 -10.16 -17.04 -9.21
CA TYR A 355 -10.45 -17.51 -7.86
C TYR A 355 -9.33 -18.36 -7.31
N ILE A 356 -8.83 -17.97 -6.15
CA ILE A 356 -7.75 -18.62 -5.42
C ILE A 356 -8.30 -19.63 -4.43
N GLY A 357 -7.71 -20.81 -4.40
CA GLY A 357 -8.04 -21.86 -3.44
C GLY A 357 -6.84 -22.56 -2.81
N CYS A 358 -7.14 -23.26 -1.72
CA CYS A 358 -6.24 -24.13 -0.98
C CYS A 358 -6.81 -25.54 -0.87
N VAL A 359 -5.96 -26.54 -0.69
CA VAL A 359 -6.41 -27.92 -0.49
C VAL A 359 -6.78 -28.15 0.98
N ASP A 360 -7.96 -28.69 1.24
CA ASP A 360 -8.39 -29.05 2.60
C ASP A 360 -7.81 -30.40 3.05
N ASN A 361 -7.69 -31.38 2.15
CA ASN A 361 -7.27 -32.75 2.43
C ASN A 361 -5.89 -33.11 1.84
N LYS A 362 -4.92 -32.20 1.94
CA LYS A 362 -3.58 -32.33 1.32
C LYS A 362 -2.88 -33.64 1.67
N ASP A 363 -2.90 -34.05 2.94
CA ASP A 363 -2.29 -35.31 3.39
C ASP A 363 -2.86 -36.54 2.67
N GLU A 364 -4.17 -36.55 2.43
CA GLU A 364 -4.84 -37.67 1.76
C GLU A 364 -4.51 -37.68 0.26
N VAL A 365 -4.48 -36.50 -0.37
CA VAL A 365 -4.09 -36.34 -1.78
C VAL A 365 -2.67 -36.85 -2.00
N CYS A 366 -1.72 -36.47 -1.13
CA CYS A 366 -0.33 -36.89 -1.27
C CYS A 366 -0.11 -38.38 -0.97
N ARG A 367 -0.83 -38.97 -0.01
CA ARG A 367 -0.60 -40.35 0.44
C ARG A 367 -1.39 -41.39 -0.32
N PHE A 368 -2.61 -41.05 -0.73
CA PHE A 368 -3.59 -42.00 -1.23
C PHE A 368 -4.13 -41.62 -2.62
N ASP A 369 -3.60 -40.56 -3.25
CA ASP A 369 -4.10 -40.01 -4.52
C ASP A 369 -5.61 -39.78 -4.49
N THR A 370 -6.12 -39.34 -3.33
CA THR A 370 -7.54 -39.05 -3.19
C THR A 370 -7.90 -37.79 -3.94
N LYS A 371 -9.17 -37.71 -4.30
CA LYS A 371 -9.72 -36.53 -4.95
C LYS A 371 -9.53 -35.28 -4.06
N PRO A 372 -8.87 -34.23 -4.56
CA PRO A 372 -8.62 -33.01 -3.79
C PRO A 372 -9.91 -32.23 -3.55
N ARG A 373 -10.03 -31.67 -2.35
CA ARG A 373 -11.08 -30.74 -1.94
C ARG A 373 -10.51 -29.34 -1.87
N ILE A 374 -10.85 -28.50 -2.84
CA ILE A 374 -10.28 -27.17 -2.99
C ILE A 374 -11.24 -26.15 -2.39
N ARG A 375 -10.81 -25.48 -1.32
CA ARG A 375 -11.53 -24.38 -0.69
C ARG A 375 -11.18 -23.08 -1.37
N ILE A 376 -12.18 -22.38 -1.89
CA ILE A 376 -12.00 -21.04 -2.44
C ILE A 376 -11.93 -20.03 -1.30
N ILE A 377 -10.85 -19.24 -1.27
CA ILE A 377 -10.53 -18.32 -0.17
C ILE A 377 -10.40 -16.86 -0.57
N ASP A 378 -10.08 -16.58 -1.84
CA ASP A 378 -9.84 -15.20 -2.30
C ASP A 378 -9.98 -15.08 -3.84
N ILE A 379 -9.86 -13.86 -4.35
CA ILE A 379 -9.84 -13.54 -5.78
C ILE A 379 -8.62 -12.65 -6.08
N VAL A 380 -7.99 -12.89 -7.23
CA VAL A 380 -7.03 -11.95 -7.84
C VAL A 380 -7.62 -11.33 -9.09
N ASP A 381 -7.55 -10.02 -9.21
CA ASP A 381 -8.02 -9.22 -10.34
C ASP A 381 -6.85 -8.51 -11.04
N LYS A 382 -7.12 -7.53 -11.90
CA LYS A 382 -6.09 -6.77 -12.64
C LYS A 382 -4.99 -6.15 -11.77
N TYR A 383 -5.22 -5.92 -10.48
CA TYR A 383 -4.20 -5.39 -9.57
C TYR A 383 -3.31 -6.47 -8.96
N GLY A 384 -3.78 -7.72 -8.98
CA GLY A 384 -3.15 -8.90 -8.40
C GLY A 384 -2.61 -9.91 -9.42
N ILE A 385 -2.97 -9.82 -10.70
CA ILE A 385 -2.34 -10.60 -11.78
C ILE A 385 -1.79 -9.73 -12.94
N SER A 386 -0.64 -10.12 -13.50
CA SER A 386 -0.01 -9.42 -14.62
C SER A 386 -0.79 -9.57 -15.92
N LYS A 387 -0.67 -8.62 -16.85
CA LYS A 387 -1.29 -8.72 -18.17
C LYS A 387 -0.89 -10.00 -18.92
N ASP A 388 0.38 -10.38 -18.85
CA ASP A 388 0.89 -11.58 -19.53
C ASP A 388 0.28 -12.86 -18.94
N HIS A 389 0.17 -12.93 -17.61
CA HIS A 389 -0.49 -14.04 -16.93
C HIS A 389 -2.00 -14.09 -17.20
N VAL A 390 -2.68 -12.93 -17.26
CA VAL A 390 -4.10 -12.86 -17.67
C VAL A 390 -4.27 -13.41 -19.08
N VAL A 391 -3.43 -13.02 -20.02
CA VAL A 391 -3.48 -13.50 -21.41
C VAL A 391 -3.21 -15.00 -21.48
N LEU A 392 -2.21 -15.49 -20.74
CA LEU A 392 -1.89 -16.91 -20.65
C LEU A 392 -3.09 -17.74 -20.16
N LEU A 393 -3.67 -17.33 -19.03
CA LEU A 393 -4.84 -18.00 -18.44
C LEU A 393 -6.05 -17.94 -19.36
N ASN A 394 -6.27 -16.84 -20.08
CA ASN A 394 -7.35 -16.76 -21.06
C ASN A 394 -7.13 -17.70 -22.25
N ARG A 395 -5.90 -17.78 -22.78
CA ARG A 395 -5.57 -18.65 -23.93
C ARG A 395 -5.67 -20.13 -23.57
N GLN A 396 -5.08 -20.54 -22.45
CA GLN A 396 -5.08 -21.94 -22.03
C GLN A 396 -6.41 -22.34 -21.38
N GLY A 397 -6.95 -21.45 -20.54
CA GLY A 397 -8.21 -21.65 -19.82
C GLY A 397 -9.40 -21.84 -20.74
N TYR A 398 -9.38 -21.23 -21.93
CA TYR A 398 -10.46 -21.36 -22.92
C TYR A 398 -10.74 -22.82 -23.30
N PHE A 399 -9.70 -23.65 -23.42
CA PHE A 399 -9.84 -25.06 -23.78
C PHE A 399 -10.14 -25.95 -22.58
N THR A 400 -9.87 -25.46 -21.36
CA THR A 400 -10.05 -26.22 -20.13
C THR A 400 -11.28 -25.76 -19.33
N ARG A 401 -12.03 -24.75 -19.77
CA ARG A 401 -13.19 -24.22 -19.04
C ARG A 401 -14.33 -25.22 -18.93
N MET A 402 -15.03 -25.16 -17.81
CA MET A 402 -16.28 -25.86 -17.57
C MET A 402 -17.25 -24.98 -16.76
N PRO A 403 -18.56 -25.21 -16.85
CA PRO A 403 -19.52 -24.58 -15.96
C PRO A 403 -19.20 -24.87 -14.49
N PHE A 404 -19.50 -23.93 -13.61
CA PHE A 404 -19.32 -24.15 -12.18
C PHE A 404 -20.09 -25.38 -11.66
N ALA A 405 -19.39 -26.25 -10.94
CA ALA A 405 -19.95 -27.38 -10.20
C ALA A 405 -19.25 -27.53 -8.84
N MET A 406 -20.01 -27.95 -7.82
CA MET A 406 -19.45 -28.24 -6.49
C MET A 406 -18.55 -29.49 -6.50
N SER A 407 -18.76 -30.38 -7.45
CA SER A 407 -18.00 -31.61 -7.62
C SER A 407 -17.72 -31.83 -9.10
N THR A 408 -16.45 -32.04 -9.44
CA THR A 408 -15.99 -32.38 -10.80
C THR A 408 -15.37 -33.78 -10.78
N PRO A 409 -15.03 -34.41 -11.92
CA PRO A 409 -14.29 -35.67 -11.90
C PRO A 409 -12.91 -35.59 -11.21
N LYS A 410 -12.29 -34.39 -11.18
CA LYS A 410 -10.90 -34.22 -10.74
C LYS A 410 -10.74 -33.60 -9.36
N PHE A 411 -11.71 -32.79 -8.92
CA PHE A 411 -11.65 -32.10 -7.63
C PHE A 411 -13.06 -31.73 -7.16
N ASP A 412 -13.20 -31.54 -5.86
CA ASP A 412 -14.39 -30.96 -5.24
C ASP A 412 -14.11 -29.51 -4.84
N VAL A 413 -15.14 -28.66 -4.93
CA VAL A 413 -15.05 -27.24 -4.54
C VAL A 413 -15.75 -27.05 -3.20
N VAL A 414 -15.06 -26.40 -2.27
CA VAL A 414 -15.61 -25.99 -0.98
C VAL A 414 -15.78 -24.46 -1.00
N LEU A 415 -17.02 -24.00 -0.84
CA LEU A 415 -17.33 -22.57 -0.77
C LEU A 415 -17.60 -22.15 0.66
N GLU A 416 -17.00 -21.02 1.07
CA GLU A 416 -17.37 -20.38 2.32
C GLU A 416 -18.65 -19.55 2.12
N SER A 417 -19.69 -19.86 2.90
CA SER A 417 -21.02 -19.23 2.74
C SER A 417 -20.98 -17.72 2.96
N ALA A 418 -20.01 -17.23 3.74
CA ALA A 418 -19.91 -15.84 4.14
C ALA A 418 -19.33 -14.89 3.07
N GLN A 419 -18.50 -15.38 2.13
CA GLN A 419 -17.76 -14.50 1.21
C GLN A 419 -18.39 -14.38 -0.19
N ARG A 420 -19.43 -15.15 -0.52
CA ARG A 420 -20.04 -15.18 -1.86
C ARG A 420 -19.02 -15.33 -3.02
N LEU A 421 -17.89 -16.00 -2.77
CA LEU A 421 -16.88 -16.26 -3.79
C LEU A 421 -17.32 -17.48 -4.62
N ARG A 422 -18.19 -17.26 -5.61
CA ARG A 422 -18.61 -18.32 -6.53
C ARG A 422 -18.13 -18.02 -7.95
N PRO A 423 -17.19 -18.81 -8.49
CA PRO A 423 -16.80 -18.72 -9.90
C PRO A 423 -17.97 -18.93 -10.84
N VAL A 424 -17.91 -18.26 -11.99
CA VAL A 424 -18.85 -18.50 -13.10
C VAL A 424 -18.42 -19.76 -13.86
N GLU A 425 -17.13 -19.86 -14.16
CA GLU A 425 -16.51 -21.01 -14.82
C GLU A 425 -15.33 -21.52 -13.98
N LEU A 426 -15.11 -22.84 -14.06
CA LEU A 426 -13.97 -23.54 -13.47
C LEU A 426 -13.03 -24.01 -14.57
N PHE A 427 -11.78 -24.26 -14.23
CA PHE A 427 -10.83 -24.94 -15.12
C PHE A 427 -10.78 -26.43 -14.79
N THR A 428 -10.97 -27.29 -15.79
CA THR A 428 -10.80 -28.75 -15.71
C THR A 428 -9.42 -29.13 -15.16
N HIS A 429 -8.42 -28.31 -15.44
CA HIS A 429 -7.07 -28.41 -14.89
C HIS A 429 -6.77 -27.08 -14.20
N PRO A 430 -7.03 -26.97 -12.89
CA PRO A 430 -6.67 -25.79 -12.12
C PRO A 430 -5.17 -25.49 -12.21
N TYR A 431 -4.81 -24.20 -12.22
CA TYR A 431 -3.43 -23.75 -12.35
C TYR A 431 -2.80 -23.58 -10.98
N ILE A 432 -1.54 -23.97 -10.81
CA ILE A 432 -0.80 -23.73 -9.57
C ILE A 432 -0.03 -22.43 -9.72
N VAL A 433 -0.14 -21.57 -8.71
CA VAL A 433 0.43 -20.24 -8.75
C VAL A 433 1.15 -19.90 -7.46
N GLU A 434 2.33 -19.33 -7.57
CA GLU A 434 2.99 -18.70 -6.43
C GLU A 434 2.35 -17.34 -6.21
N LEU A 435 1.75 -17.13 -5.03
CA LEU A 435 1.22 -15.85 -4.62
C LEU A 435 2.11 -15.23 -3.54
N VAL A 436 2.25 -13.91 -3.59
CA VAL A 436 2.81 -13.12 -2.49
C VAL A 436 1.76 -12.17 -1.93
N GLY A 437 1.71 -12.04 -0.61
CA GLY A 437 0.89 -11.06 0.10
C GLY A 437 1.73 -10.01 0.82
N ALA A 438 1.09 -8.88 1.15
CA ALA A 438 1.64 -7.86 2.04
C ALA A 438 1.54 -8.23 3.54
N GLY A 439 1.22 -9.49 3.84
CA GLY A 439 0.86 -10.00 5.16
C GLY A 439 -0.47 -10.76 5.10
N PHE A 440 -1.08 -10.96 6.27
CA PHE A 440 -2.33 -11.70 6.43
C PHE A 440 -3.43 -10.82 6.98
N ASP A 441 -4.65 -10.96 6.47
CA ASP A 441 -5.83 -10.29 7.02
C ASP A 441 -7.03 -11.24 7.09
N LYS A 442 -8.04 -10.85 7.85
CA LYS A 442 -9.34 -11.55 7.85
C LYS A 442 -10.29 -10.83 6.90
N PRO A 443 -10.77 -11.50 5.84
CA PRO A 443 -11.82 -10.94 5.01
C PRO A 443 -13.10 -10.66 5.81
N ALA A 444 -14.00 -9.88 5.22
CA ALA A 444 -15.26 -9.55 5.88
C ALA A 444 -16.11 -10.81 6.09
N ASN A 445 -16.73 -10.93 7.27
CA ASN A 445 -17.57 -12.05 7.69
C ASN A 445 -16.88 -13.43 7.77
N THR A 446 -15.54 -13.52 7.81
CA THR A 446 -14.85 -14.81 7.97
C THR A 446 -13.97 -14.89 9.21
N ALA A 447 -13.87 -16.10 9.76
CA ALA A 447 -13.05 -16.38 10.94
C ALA A 447 -11.59 -16.75 10.61
N TYR A 448 -11.27 -17.01 9.34
CA TYR A 448 -9.95 -17.41 8.86
C TYR A 448 -9.16 -16.27 8.22
N TYR A 449 -7.85 -16.48 8.09
CA TYR A 449 -6.91 -15.57 7.44
C TYR A 449 -6.71 -15.92 5.98
N THR A 450 -6.49 -14.89 5.16
CA THR A 450 -6.03 -14.97 3.77
C THR A 450 -4.84 -14.03 3.56
N LEU A 451 -4.16 -14.15 2.42
CA LEU A 451 -3.14 -13.18 2.03
C LEU A 451 -3.78 -11.82 1.79
N ARG A 452 -3.15 -10.77 2.33
CA ARG A 452 -3.60 -9.39 2.10
C ARG A 452 -2.95 -8.84 0.83
N PHE A 453 -3.77 -8.33 -0.08
CA PHE A 453 -3.33 -7.84 -1.40
C PHE A 453 -2.53 -8.91 -2.17
N PRO A 454 -3.12 -10.10 -2.40
CA PRO A 454 -2.44 -11.19 -3.08
C PRO A 454 -2.02 -10.79 -4.49
N ARG A 455 -0.80 -11.16 -4.87
CA ARG A 455 -0.24 -10.92 -6.20
C ARG A 455 0.39 -12.19 -6.75
N VAL A 456 0.07 -12.53 -7.99
CA VAL A 456 0.64 -13.67 -8.71
C VAL A 456 2.07 -13.36 -9.09
N LEU A 457 3.02 -14.10 -8.53
CA LEU A 457 4.44 -14.04 -8.91
C LEU A 457 4.71 -14.92 -10.12
N LYS A 458 4.24 -16.16 -10.08
CA LYS A 458 4.54 -17.17 -11.10
C LYS A 458 3.39 -18.16 -11.25
N ILE A 459 3.18 -18.63 -12.47
CA ILE A 459 2.33 -19.78 -12.79
C ILE A 459 3.25 -20.99 -12.99
N HIS A 460 2.93 -22.09 -12.32
CA HIS A 460 3.69 -23.33 -12.32
C HIS A 460 3.04 -24.39 -13.18
N ASP A 461 3.82 -24.93 -14.11
CA ASP A 461 3.46 -26.11 -14.91
C ASP A 461 4.10 -27.40 -14.36
N ASP A 462 5.02 -27.26 -13.39
CA ASP A 462 5.84 -28.31 -12.81
C ASP A 462 5.35 -28.81 -11.44
N ARG A 463 4.31 -28.17 -10.88
CA ARG A 463 3.78 -28.47 -9.54
C ARG A 463 2.45 -29.21 -9.61
N SER A 464 2.10 -29.86 -8.51
CA SER A 464 0.86 -30.60 -8.29
C SER A 464 0.10 -30.08 -7.07
N PHE A 465 -1.13 -30.55 -6.84
CA PHE A 465 -1.91 -30.15 -5.67
C PHE A 465 -1.21 -30.47 -4.33
N GLY A 466 -0.36 -31.49 -4.31
CA GLY A 466 0.45 -31.84 -3.13
C GLY A 466 1.52 -30.82 -2.78
N ASP A 467 1.94 -30.00 -3.74
CA ASP A 467 2.95 -28.95 -3.54
C ASP A 467 2.32 -27.64 -3.03
N THR A 468 1.00 -27.49 -3.17
CA THR A 468 0.29 -26.28 -2.77
C THR A 468 0.08 -26.18 -1.25
N ILE A 469 -0.13 -24.98 -0.75
CA ILE A 469 -0.46 -24.76 0.65
C ILE A 469 -1.87 -25.28 0.95
N SER A 470 -1.99 -26.09 2.01
CA SER A 470 -3.26 -26.50 2.55
C SER A 470 -3.93 -25.35 3.32
N PHE A 471 -5.24 -25.43 3.49
CA PHE A 471 -5.96 -24.43 4.28
C PHE A 471 -5.42 -24.36 5.72
N LYS A 472 -5.03 -25.51 6.30
CA LYS A 472 -4.45 -25.60 7.65
C LYS A 472 -3.08 -24.91 7.72
N GLU A 473 -2.17 -25.25 6.81
CA GLU A 473 -0.84 -24.62 6.74
C GLU A 473 -0.95 -23.10 6.53
N LEU A 474 -1.91 -22.64 5.74
CA LEU A 474 -2.17 -21.20 5.56
C LEU A 474 -2.55 -20.52 6.88
N GLN A 475 -3.39 -21.14 7.71
CA GLN A 475 -3.76 -20.58 9.01
C GLN A 475 -2.59 -20.57 9.99
N GLU A 476 -1.77 -21.62 9.99
CA GLU A 476 -0.55 -21.69 10.81
C GLU A 476 0.47 -20.64 10.40
N MET A 477 0.69 -20.49 9.08
CA MET A 477 1.55 -19.45 8.51
C MET A 477 1.07 -18.05 8.94
N ALA A 478 -0.23 -17.77 8.84
CA ALA A 478 -0.81 -16.50 9.27
C ALA A 478 -0.62 -16.25 10.77
N GLN A 479 -0.83 -17.26 11.62
CA GLN A 479 -0.63 -17.15 13.07
C GLN A 479 0.82 -16.86 13.42
N ASN A 480 1.77 -17.56 12.79
CA ASN A 480 3.19 -17.36 13.01
C ASN A 480 3.65 -15.97 12.56
N CYS A 481 3.16 -15.47 11.42
CA CYS A 481 3.49 -14.14 10.92
C CYS A 481 2.93 -13.02 11.82
N LEU A 482 1.75 -13.23 12.43
CA LEU A 482 1.11 -12.24 13.30
C LEU A 482 1.60 -12.30 14.76
N ALA A 483 2.18 -13.42 15.17
CA ALA A 483 2.75 -13.56 16.52
C ALA A 483 3.94 -12.63 16.72
N MET A 484 3.97 -11.97 17.88
CA MET A 484 5.13 -11.23 18.32
C MET A 484 6.25 -12.20 18.70
N PRO A 485 7.51 -11.91 18.35
CA PRO A 485 8.62 -12.79 18.69
C PRO A 485 8.95 -12.77 20.18
N ASP A 486 9.15 -13.96 20.76
CA ASP A 486 9.64 -14.10 22.15
C ASP A 486 11.05 -13.50 22.33
N LYS A 487 11.88 -13.52 21.28
CA LYS A 487 13.25 -13.00 21.25
C LYS A 487 13.44 -11.97 20.13
N ALA A 488 12.79 -10.82 20.26
CA ALA A 488 12.81 -9.74 19.26
C ALA A 488 14.23 -9.37 18.76
N GLN A 489 15.22 -9.30 19.65
CA GLN A 489 16.61 -8.97 19.28
C GLN A 489 17.25 -10.00 18.33
N ARG A 490 16.93 -11.29 18.49
CA ARG A 490 17.45 -12.35 17.62
C ARG A 490 16.84 -12.25 16.24
N GLU A 491 15.52 -12.06 16.17
CA GLU A 491 14.82 -11.90 14.89
C GLU A 491 15.28 -10.65 14.15
N GLU A 492 15.45 -9.51 14.85
CA GLU A 492 15.98 -8.29 14.25
C GLU A 492 17.36 -8.51 13.63
N LYS A 493 18.26 -9.23 14.32
CA LYS A 493 19.58 -9.58 13.78
C LYS A 493 19.47 -10.40 12.49
N GLN A 494 18.61 -11.42 12.48
CA GLN A 494 18.36 -12.25 11.29
C GLN A 494 17.82 -11.41 10.12
N TRP A 495 16.90 -10.48 10.38
CA TRP A 495 16.39 -9.57 9.36
C TRP A 495 17.47 -8.65 8.80
N ARG A 496 18.36 -8.13 9.65
CA ARG A 496 19.51 -7.33 9.19
C ARG A 496 20.43 -8.12 8.26
N GLU A 497 20.71 -9.38 8.58
CA GLU A 497 21.53 -10.26 7.74
C GLU A 497 20.86 -10.54 6.38
N ARG A 498 19.57 -10.88 6.39
CA ARG A 498 18.78 -11.09 5.17
C ARG A 498 18.71 -9.84 4.28
N LEU A 499 18.49 -8.67 4.87
CA LEU A 499 18.44 -7.40 4.14
C LEU A 499 19.79 -7.02 3.52
N CYS A 500 20.90 -7.38 4.17
CA CYS A 500 22.25 -7.19 3.64
C CYS A 500 22.67 -8.27 2.62
N GLY A 501 21.80 -9.23 2.28
CA GLY A 501 22.13 -10.31 1.35
C GLY A 501 23.12 -11.33 1.88
N ARG A 502 23.40 -11.33 3.20
CA ARG A 502 24.21 -12.38 3.85
C ARG A 502 23.27 -13.51 4.23
N GLN A 503 23.07 -14.47 3.33
CA GLN A 503 22.47 -15.74 3.74
C GLN A 503 23.42 -16.43 4.72
N GLN A 504 22.89 -16.93 5.84
CA GLN A 504 23.60 -17.96 6.59
C GLN A 504 23.75 -19.13 5.62
N ILE A 505 24.99 -19.39 5.21
CA ILE A 505 25.37 -20.74 4.83
C ILE A 505 25.28 -21.49 6.16
N ASP A 506 24.16 -22.16 6.38
CA ASP A 506 24.10 -23.19 7.41
C ASP A 506 25.06 -24.28 6.92
N GLU A 507 26.25 -24.33 7.52
CA GLU A 507 27.14 -25.48 7.44
C GLU A 507 26.43 -26.65 8.16
N GLU A 508 25.83 -27.55 7.39
CA GLU A 508 25.52 -28.92 7.83
C GLU A 508 26.80 -29.76 7.97
#